data_AF-A0A9E2I989-F1
#
_entry.id   AF-A0A9E2I989-F1
#
_cell.length_a   1.000
_cell.length_b   1.000
_cell.length_c   1.000
_cell.angle_alpha   90.00
_cell.angle_beta   90.00
_cell.angle_gamma   90.00
#
_symmetry.space_group_name_H-M   'P 1'
#
loop_
_entity.id
_entity.type
_entity.pdbx_description
1 polymer ?
#
loop_
_entity_poly.entity_id
_entity_poly.type
_entity_poly.pdbx_seq_one_letter_code
_entity_poly.pdbx_strand_id
1 'polypeptide(L)'
;MIGIISMLILLDQFTYYEYNIPTIFSIIGFFTMIGSAYLLTKKKERATKFQQFCKNNELLLAKITLISALIMTGIALPMQIWKNYTEQQCGLNIIMITFPIILSSLRIPYSIMKKAWALIPPDILGLTCSIILLFQFFYYK
;
A
#
# COMPACT_ATOMS: atom_id res chain seq x y z
N MET A 1 17.56 -7.09 18.87
CA MET A 1 17.52 -8.52 18.49
C MET A 1 16.37 -9.29 19.14
N ILE A 2 15.98 -9.01 20.38
CA ILE A 2 14.89 -9.72 21.10
C ILE A 2 13.50 -9.59 20.41
N GLY A 3 13.23 -8.47 19.71
CA GLY A 3 11.93 -8.25 19.06
C GLY A 3 11.63 -9.11 17.83
N ILE A 4 12.65 -9.61 17.12
CA ILE A 4 12.43 -10.41 15.89
C ILE A 4 12.05 -11.85 16.27
N ILE A 5 12.63 -12.39 17.35
CA ILE A 5 12.31 -13.72 17.87
C ILE A 5 10.88 -13.74 18.44
N SER A 6 10.45 -12.66 19.12
CA SER A 6 9.07 -12.56 19.63
C SER A 6 8.02 -12.43 18.52
N MET A 7 8.40 -11.88 17.35
CA MET A 7 7.51 -11.76 16.19
C MET A 7 7.38 -13.10 15.44
N LEU A 8 8.44 -13.92 15.42
CA LEU A 8 8.43 -15.27 14.84
C LEU A 8 7.61 -16.26 15.69
N ILE A 9 7.66 -16.16 17.03
CA ILE A 9 6.83 -16.99 17.93
C ILE A 9 5.34 -16.63 17.78
N LEU A 10 5.01 -15.37 17.51
CA LEU A 10 3.64 -14.94 17.21
C LEU A 10 3.17 -15.46 15.84
N LEU A 11 4.01 -15.39 14.82
CA LEU A 11 3.68 -15.90 13.47
C LEU A 11 3.38 -17.41 13.47
N ASP A 12 4.10 -18.19 14.27
CA ASP A 12 3.92 -19.65 14.34
C ASP A 12 2.58 -20.05 15.02
N GLN A 13 2.10 -19.23 15.97
CA GLN A 13 0.81 -19.43 16.64
C GLN A 13 -0.41 -19.01 15.78
N PHE A 14 -0.21 -18.20 14.73
CA PHE A 14 -1.30 -17.69 13.89
C PHE A 14 -1.69 -18.60 12.73
N THR A 15 -0.91 -19.64 12.42
CA THR A 15 -1.18 -20.55 11.29
C THR A 15 -2.28 -21.57 11.55
N TYR A 16 -2.85 -21.64 12.77
CA TYR A 16 -3.68 -22.78 13.20
C TYR A 16 -5.14 -22.48 13.55
N TYR A 17 -5.64 -21.25 13.39
CA TYR A 17 -7.05 -20.96 13.68
C TYR A 17 -7.72 -20.16 12.55
N GLU A 18 -8.63 -20.83 11.84
CA GLU A 18 -9.72 -20.20 11.08
C GLU A 18 -10.56 -19.32 12.02
N TYR A 19 -10.21 -18.05 12.18
CA TYR A 19 -11.14 -17.09 12.79
C TYR A 19 -11.03 -15.70 12.15
N ASN A 20 -12.21 -15.23 11.75
CA ASN A 20 -12.62 -13.90 11.32
C ASN A 20 -11.53 -12.80 11.23
N ILE A 21 -11.11 -12.53 9.99
CA ILE A 21 -10.10 -11.56 9.57
C ILE A 21 -10.36 -10.07 10.01
N PRO A 22 -11.59 -9.55 10.21
CA PRO A 22 -11.77 -8.12 10.47
C PRO A 22 -11.45 -7.68 11.92
N THR A 23 -11.50 -8.57 12.91
CA THR A 23 -11.17 -8.21 14.31
C THR A 23 -9.66 -8.19 14.58
N ILE A 24 -8.90 -9.05 13.88
CA ILE A 24 -7.45 -9.12 13.99
C ILE A 24 -6.79 -7.85 13.45
N PHE A 25 -7.31 -7.27 12.35
CA PHE A 25 -6.82 -5.99 11.81
C PHE A 25 -7.05 -4.80 12.76
N SER A 26 -8.15 -4.80 13.52
CA SER A 26 -8.44 -3.76 14.52
C SER A 26 -7.46 -3.82 15.70
N ILE A 27 -7.17 -5.02 16.20
CA ILE A 27 -6.26 -5.21 17.36
C ILE A 27 -4.80 -4.96 16.95
N ILE A 28 -4.36 -5.42 15.78
CA ILE A 28 -3.03 -5.13 15.23
C ILE A 28 -2.89 -3.63 14.94
N GLY A 29 -3.95 -2.97 14.45
CA GLY A 29 -4.03 -1.51 14.27
C GLY A 29 -3.88 -0.74 15.59
N PHE A 30 -4.50 -1.22 16.66
CA PHE A 30 -4.42 -0.57 17.98
C PHE A 30 -3.05 -0.72 18.64
N PHE A 31 -2.43 -1.91 18.53
CA PHE A 31 -1.07 -2.14 19.04
C PHE A 31 0.00 -1.43 18.21
N THR A 32 -0.18 -1.29 16.89
CA THR A 32 0.70 -0.45 16.06
C THR A 32 0.54 1.03 16.38
N MET A 33 -0.66 1.50 16.75
CA MET A 33 -0.90 2.89 17.13
C MET A 33 -0.30 3.24 18.51
N ILE A 34 -0.46 2.37 19.51
CA ILE A 34 0.17 2.54 20.85
C ILE A 34 1.69 2.38 20.77
N GLY A 35 2.20 1.43 19.98
CA GLY A 35 3.63 1.25 19.74
C GLY A 35 4.28 2.46 19.04
N SER A 36 3.55 3.11 18.13
CA SER A 36 4.00 4.33 17.45
C SER A 36 4.06 5.53 18.39
N ALA A 37 3.11 5.65 19.32
CA ALA A 37 3.09 6.70 20.34
C ALA A 37 4.25 6.55 21.35
N TYR A 38 4.61 5.32 21.72
CA TYR A 38 5.71 5.04 22.65
C TYR A 38 7.11 5.23 22.02
N LEU A 39 7.23 5.05 20.70
CA LEU A 39 8.46 5.31 19.95
C LEU A 39 8.70 6.80 19.64
N LEU A 40 7.67 7.63 19.71
CA LEU A 40 7.73 9.07 19.40
C LEU A 40 8.38 9.91 20.51
N THR A 41 8.42 9.43 21.76
CA THR A 41 9.02 10.19 22.87
C THR A 41 10.53 10.00 22.99
N LYS A 42 11.11 8.91 22.44
CA LYS A 42 12.55 8.61 22.52
C LYS A 42 13.37 8.94 21.26
N LYS A 43 12.74 9.46 20.20
CA LYS A 43 13.33 9.60 18.85
C LYS A 43 13.50 11.06 18.38
N LYS A 44 13.58 12.03 19.30
CA LYS A 44 13.69 13.45 18.94
C LYS A 44 15.10 13.85 18.45
N GLU A 45 16.14 13.12 18.83
CA GLU A 45 17.55 13.45 18.51
C GLU A 45 18.11 12.68 17.28
N ARG A 46 17.56 11.51 16.95
CA ARG A 46 17.87 10.79 15.69
C ARG A 46 17.04 11.29 14.49
N ALA A 47 15.94 11.99 14.74
CA ALA A 47 15.11 12.56 13.69
C ALA A 47 15.79 13.73 12.96
N THR A 48 16.62 14.53 13.62
CA THR A 48 17.28 15.69 13.00
C THR A 48 18.38 15.29 12.02
N LYS A 49 19.24 14.33 12.37
CA LYS A 49 20.24 13.77 11.43
C LYS A 49 19.58 13.05 10.25
N PHE A 50 18.47 12.35 10.48
CA PHE A 50 17.73 11.68 9.41
C PHE A 50 16.97 12.67 8.53
N GLN A 51 16.37 13.72 9.10
CA GLN A 51 15.75 14.82 8.36
C GLN A 51 16.79 15.57 7.51
N GLN A 52 18.01 15.76 8.01
CA GLN A 52 19.06 16.44 7.27
C GLN A 52 19.65 15.57 6.15
N PHE A 53 19.74 14.25 6.36
CA PHE A 53 20.06 13.28 5.32
C PHE A 53 18.94 13.19 4.26
N CYS A 54 17.67 13.19 4.69
CA CYS A 54 16.53 13.25 3.78
C CYS A 54 16.57 14.55 2.98
N LYS A 55 16.79 15.71 3.61
CA LYS A 55 16.84 17.02 2.96
C LYS A 55 17.89 17.10 1.84
N ASN A 56 19.05 16.46 2.03
CA ASN A 56 20.09 16.38 1.01
C ASN A 56 19.73 15.43 -0.16
N ASN A 57 18.86 14.44 0.06
CA ASN A 57 18.54 13.39 -0.91
C ASN A 57 17.05 13.33 -1.28
N GLU A 58 16.25 14.36 -0.99
CA GLU A 58 14.79 14.35 -1.19
C GLU A 58 14.43 14.05 -2.64
N LEU A 59 15.20 14.62 -3.57
CA LEU A 59 14.99 14.43 -5.00
C LEU A 59 15.27 12.98 -5.43
N LEU A 60 16.31 12.35 -4.87
CA LEU A 60 16.65 10.95 -5.18
C LEU A 60 15.61 10.00 -4.60
N LEU A 61 15.21 10.20 -3.34
CA LEU A 61 14.16 9.42 -2.69
C LEU A 61 12.84 9.54 -3.45
N ALA A 62 12.41 10.76 -3.80
CA ALA A 62 11.20 10.98 -4.58
C ALA A 62 11.25 10.28 -5.93
N LYS A 63 12.39 10.33 -6.64
CA LYS A 63 12.57 9.63 -7.92
C LYS A 63 12.50 8.11 -7.76
N ILE A 64 13.17 7.53 -6.76
CA ILE A 64 13.16 6.08 -6.53
C ILE A 64 11.76 5.62 -6.19
N THR A 65 11.05 6.33 -5.31
CA THR A 65 9.66 5.98 -4.94
C THR A 65 8.72 6.09 -6.13
N LEU A 66 8.91 7.09 -6.99
CA LEU A 66 8.11 7.25 -8.21
C LEU A 66 8.37 6.12 -9.20
N ILE A 67 9.64 5.75 -9.42
CA ILE A 67 10.01 4.63 -10.29
C ILE A 67 9.45 3.31 -9.74
N SER A 68 9.59 3.07 -8.42
CA SER A 68 9.04 1.86 -7.81
C SER A 68 7.52 1.80 -7.94
N ALA A 69 6.83 2.94 -7.77
CA ALA A 69 5.38 3.00 -7.95
C ALA A 69 5.00 2.68 -9.40
N LEU A 70 5.67 3.28 -10.39
CA LEU A 70 5.44 2.99 -11.80
C LEU A 70 5.66 1.50 -12.14
N ILE A 71 6.72 0.88 -11.62
CA ILE A 71 7.01 -0.54 -11.86
C ILE A 71 5.93 -1.41 -11.23
N MET A 72 5.57 -1.17 -9.97
CA MET A 72 4.54 -1.97 -9.30
C MET A 72 3.19 -1.82 -9.99
N THR A 73 2.76 -0.58 -10.26
CA THR A 73 1.47 -0.33 -10.91
C THR A 73 1.44 -0.81 -12.35
N GLY A 74 2.54 -0.62 -13.09
CA GLY A 74 2.67 -0.98 -14.50
C GLY A 74 2.89 -2.47 -14.77
N ILE A 75 3.38 -3.24 -13.80
CA ILE A 75 3.59 -4.69 -13.98
C ILE A 75 2.52 -5.50 -13.24
N ALA A 76 2.25 -5.17 -11.96
CA ALA A 76 1.37 -6.00 -11.14
C ALA A 76 -0.08 -5.95 -11.62
N LEU A 77 -0.60 -4.77 -11.96
CA LEU A 77 -2.00 -4.64 -12.40
C LEU A 77 -2.24 -5.30 -13.77
N PRO A 78 -1.42 -5.07 -14.80
CA PRO A 78 -1.60 -5.77 -16.08
C PRO A 78 -1.43 -7.28 -15.97
N MET A 79 -0.50 -7.76 -15.12
CA MET A 79 -0.35 -9.18 -14.86
C MET A 79 -1.62 -9.77 -14.22
N GLN A 80 -2.27 -9.04 -13.32
CA GLN A 80 -3.52 -9.47 -12.71
C GLN A 80 -4.71 -9.44 -13.68
N ILE A 81 -4.78 -8.42 -14.55
CA ILE A 81 -5.76 -8.34 -15.64
C ILE A 81 -5.60 -9.53 -16.61
N TRP A 82 -4.36 -9.87 -16.96
CA TRP A 82 -4.05 -10.99 -17.84
C TRP A 82 -4.42 -12.34 -17.22
N LYS A 83 -4.12 -12.50 -15.92
CA LYS A 83 -4.50 -13.69 -15.16
C LYS A 83 -6.02 -13.86 -15.13
N ASN A 84 -6.76 -12.82 -14.78
CA ASN A 84 -8.24 -12.85 -14.75
C ASN A 84 -8.82 -13.19 -16.15
N TYR A 85 -8.23 -12.65 -17.21
CA TYR A 85 -8.66 -12.95 -18.58
C TYR A 85 -8.43 -14.42 -18.97
N THR A 86 -7.29 -14.99 -18.56
CA THR A 86 -6.93 -16.39 -18.87
C THR A 86 -7.76 -17.38 -18.06
N GLU A 87 -7.97 -17.10 -16.77
CA GLU A 87 -8.71 -17.97 -15.86
C GLU A 87 -10.24 -17.78 -15.98
N GLN A 88 -10.70 -16.74 -16.70
CA GLN A 88 -12.13 -16.38 -16.85
C GLN A 88 -12.86 -16.25 -15.51
N GLN A 89 -12.13 -15.98 -14.44
CA GLN A 89 -12.62 -15.87 -13.07
C GLN A 89 -11.89 -14.70 -12.40
N CYS A 90 -12.63 -13.94 -11.59
CA CYS A 90 -12.04 -12.88 -10.79
C CYS A 90 -11.74 -13.38 -9.38
N GLY A 91 -10.48 -13.75 -9.11
CA GLY A 91 -10.03 -14.20 -7.78
C GLY A 91 -9.87 -13.08 -6.75
N LEU A 92 -10.16 -11.83 -7.13
CA LEU A 92 -10.06 -10.66 -6.25
C LEU A 92 -11.41 -10.31 -5.64
N ASN A 93 -11.40 -10.01 -4.34
CA ASN A 93 -12.57 -9.46 -3.66
C ASN A 93 -12.83 -8.02 -4.14
N ILE A 94 -14.11 -7.65 -4.30
CA ILE A 94 -14.53 -6.32 -4.77
C ILE A 94 -13.92 -5.19 -3.94
N ILE A 95 -13.77 -5.39 -2.62
CA ILE A 95 -13.16 -4.41 -1.72
C ILE A 95 -11.72 -4.09 -2.12
N MET A 96 -10.94 -5.09 -2.54
CA MET A 96 -9.55 -4.89 -2.98
C MET A 96 -9.45 -4.12 -4.30
N ILE A 97 -10.50 -4.13 -5.12
CA ILE A 97 -10.58 -3.37 -6.38
C ILE A 97 -11.11 -1.96 -6.13
N THR A 98 -12.15 -1.80 -5.31
CA THR A 98 -12.78 -0.50 -5.05
C THR A 98 -11.90 0.41 -4.19
N PHE A 99 -11.15 -0.15 -3.23
CA PHE A 99 -10.28 0.62 -2.35
C PHE A 99 -9.21 1.45 -3.09
N PRO A 100 -8.41 0.90 -4.01
CA PRO A 100 -7.46 1.69 -4.79
C PRO A 100 -8.14 2.73 -5.70
N ILE A 101 -9.35 2.47 -6.21
CA ILE A 101 -10.11 3.46 -6.98
C ILE A 101 -10.44 4.68 -6.12
N ILE A 102 -10.96 4.46 -4.91
CA ILE A 102 -11.29 5.54 -3.96
C ILE A 102 -10.02 6.31 -3.58
N LEU A 103 -8.94 5.60 -3.21
CA LEU A 103 -7.68 6.24 -2.84
C LEU A 103 -7.10 7.08 -3.98
N SER A 104 -7.02 6.54 -5.20
CA SER A 104 -6.51 7.28 -6.36
C SER A 104 -7.41 8.47 -6.70
N SER A 105 -8.73 8.33 -6.58
CA SER A 105 -9.69 9.42 -6.82
C SER A 105 -9.54 10.56 -5.81
N LEU A 106 -9.19 10.28 -4.55
CA LEU A 106 -8.90 11.30 -3.55
C LEU A 106 -7.49 11.88 -3.70
N ARG A 107 -6.53 11.07 -4.17
CA ARG A 107 -5.13 11.46 -4.28
C ARG A 107 -4.86 12.36 -5.49
N ILE A 108 -5.50 12.12 -6.63
CA ILE A 108 -5.35 12.95 -7.83
C ILE A 108 -5.64 14.44 -7.56
N PRO A 109 -6.80 14.85 -7.00
CA PRO A 109 -7.08 16.26 -6.72
C PRO A 109 -6.11 16.83 -5.69
N TYR A 110 -5.67 16.05 -4.69
CA TYR A 110 -4.65 16.48 -3.74
C TYR A 110 -3.30 16.77 -4.42
N SER A 111 -2.85 15.88 -5.33
CA SER A 111 -1.62 16.05 -6.10
C SER A 111 -1.69 17.27 -7.02
N ILE A 112 -2.86 17.55 -7.61
CA ILE A 112 -3.11 18.74 -8.41
C ILE A 112 -3.00 20.01 -7.54
N MET A 113 -3.65 20.04 -6.38
CA MET A 113 -3.59 21.18 -5.45
C MET A 113 -2.15 21.49 -5.00
N LYS A 114 -1.33 20.46 -4.79
CA LYS A 114 0.09 20.60 -4.42
C LYS A 114 1.03 20.82 -5.61
N LYS A 115 0.52 20.93 -6.85
CA LYS A 115 1.33 21.05 -8.08
C LYS A 115 2.38 19.94 -8.22
N ALA A 116 2.10 18.76 -7.69
CA ALA A 116 3.00 17.62 -7.67
C ALA A 116 2.84 16.78 -8.95
N TRP A 117 3.13 17.38 -10.11
CA TRP A 117 2.87 16.82 -11.44
C TRP A 117 3.52 15.45 -11.70
N ALA A 118 4.63 15.16 -11.04
CA ALA A 118 5.35 13.90 -11.19
C ALA A 118 4.58 12.69 -10.63
N LEU A 119 3.68 12.88 -9.66
CA LEU A 119 2.89 11.79 -9.06
C LEU A 119 1.60 11.48 -9.83
N ILE A 120 1.19 12.36 -10.74
CA ILE A 120 -0.07 12.21 -11.48
C ILE A 120 -0.04 11.02 -12.45
N PRO A 121 1.03 10.79 -13.25
CA PRO A 121 1.06 9.67 -14.19
C PRO A 121 0.85 8.28 -13.58
N PRO A 122 1.55 7.88 -12.49
CA PRO A 122 1.32 6.57 -11.88
C PRO A 122 -0.08 6.45 -11.26
N ASP A 123 -0.63 7.53 -10.70
CA ASP A 123 -1.98 7.54 -10.13
C ASP A 123 -3.05 7.34 -11.22
N ILE A 124 -2.91 7.99 -12.39
CA ILE A 124 -3.81 7.82 -13.54
C ILE A 124 -3.72 6.40 -14.11
N LEU A 125 -2.49 5.86 -14.28
CA LEU A 125 -2.30 4.48 -14.75
C LEU A 125 -2.94 3.49 -13.79
N GLY A 126 -2.72 3.65 -12.48
CA GLY A 126 -3.31 2.80 -11.46
C GLY A 126 -4.84 2.87 -11.44
N LEU A 127 -5.41 4.06 -11.58
CA LEU A 127 -6.86 4.25 -11.65
C LEU A 127 -7.45 3.59 -12.91
N THR A 128 -6.80 3.77 -14.07
CA THR A 128 -7.22 3.17 -15.34
C THR A 128 -7.23 1.64 -15.26
N CYS A 129 -6.14 1.04 -14.76
CA CYS A 129 -6.06 -0.40 -14.57
C CYS A 129 -7.09 -0.92 -13.55
N SER A 130 -7.34 -0.17 -12.48
CA SER A 130 -8.34 -0.55 -11.46
C SER A 130 -9.76 -0.53 -12.01
N ILE A 131 -10.10 0.42 -12.90
CA ILE A 131 -11.39 0.45 -13.59
C ILE A 131 -11.53 -0.77 -14.52
N ILE A 132 -10.48 -1.15 -15.24
CA ILE A 132 -10.49 -2.36 -16.08
C ILE A 132 -10.73 -3.60 -15.22
N LEU A 133 -10.07 -3.72 -14.06
CA LEU A 133 -10.31 -4.82 -13.12
C LEU A 133 -11.74 -4.83 -12.58
N LEU A 134 -12.31 -3.66 -12.30
CA LEU A 134 -13.69 -3.54 -11.85
C LEU A 134 -14.66 -4.02 -12.95
N PHE A 135 -14.41 -3.65 -14.21
CA PHE A 135 -15.21 -4.12 -15.34
C PHE A 135 -15.10 -5.65 -15.52
N GLN A 136 -13.89 -6.20 -15.44
CA GLN A 136 -13.68 -7.65 -15.46
C GLN A 136 -14.40 -8.37 -14.31
N PHE A 137 -14.43 -7.76 -13.11
CA PHE A 137 -15.16 -8.33 -11.97
C PHE A 137 -16.67 -8.46 -12.24
N PHE A 138 -17.29 -7.49 -12.93
CA PHE A 138 -18.70 -7.59 -13.30
C PHE A 138 -18.97 -8.53 -14.49
N TYR A 139 -17.99 -8.72 -15.37
CA TYR A 139 -18.15 -9.58 -16.55
C TYR A 139 -17.95 -11.08 -16.24
N TYR A 140 -16.98 -11.42 -15.37
CA TYR A 140 -16.65 -12.81 -15.03
C TYR A 140 -17.38 -13.35 -13.80
N LYS A 141 -18.34 -12.61 -13.26
CA LYS A 141 -19.14 -12.99 -12.09
C LYS A 141 -20.59 -13.19 -12.48
#